data_AF-A0ABD5JJS0-F1
#
_entry.id   AF-A0ABD5JJS0-F1
#
_cell.length_a   1.000
_cell.length_b   1.000
_cell.length_c   1.000
_cell.angle_alpha   90.00
_cell.angle_beta   90.00
_cell.angle_gamma   90.00
#
_symmetry.space_group_name_H-M   'P 1'
#
loop_
_entity.id
_entity.type
_entity.pdbx_description
1 polymer ?
#
loop_
_entity_poly.entity_id
_entity_poly.type
_entity_poly.pdbx_seq_one_letter_code
_entity_poly.pdbx_strand_id
1 'polypeptide(L)'
;MRASVTVGRFDEVCTVTRTNPMDASDLQCQITLSLSEGQITVQGVFAITGAGPGGITLAITGGTGSYRTAPGFIHAVNTCDTGTQLTVHLLRGAGAGVV
;
A
#
# COMPACT_ATOMS: atom_id res chain seq x y z
N MET A 1 5.85 -19.83 18.71
CA MET A 1 5.18 -18.57 18.33
C MET A 1 6.27 -17.59 17.91
N ARG A 2 6.21 -17.01 16.71
CA ARG A 2 7.13 -15.91 16.35
C ARG A 2 6.61 -14.66 17.06
N ALA A 3 7.45 -14.01 17.85
CA ALA A 3 7.10 -12.74 18.47
C ALA A 3 6.87 -11.69 17.36
N SER A 4 5.81 -10.91 17.48
CA SER A 4 5.56 -9.75 16.62
C SER A 4 6.58 -8.67 16.98
N VAL A 5 7.34 -8.20 15.98
CA VAL A 5 8.30 -7.10 16.14
C VAL A 5 7.80 -5.92 15.33
N THR A 6 7.79 -4.73 15.94
CA THR A 6 7.52 -3.50 15.21
C THR A 6 8.69 -3.18 14.31
N VAL A 7 8.46 -3.19 12.99
CA VAL A 7 9.48 -2.93 11.96
C VAL A 7 9.38 -1.54 11.35
N GLY A 8 8.36 -0.76 11.74
CA GLY A 8 8.14 0.58 11.22
C GLY A 8 6.75 1.12 11.51
N ARG A 9 6.38 2.17 10.77
CA ARG A 9 5.08 2.86 10.83
C ARG A 9 4.38 2.82 9.48
N PHE A 10 3.06 2.65 9.51
CA PHE A 10 2.16 2.79 8.38
C PHE A 10 1.32 4.04 8.58
N ASP A 11 1.32 4.93 7.59
CA ASP A 11 0.47 6.12 7.56
C ASP A 11 -0.26 6.18 6.22
N GLU A 12 -1.55 6.52 6.22
CA GLU A 12 -2.35 6.61 5.00
C GLU A 12 -3.29 7.83 5.02
N VAL A 13 -3.56 8.34 3.83
CA VAL A 13 -4.62 9.33 3.59
C VAL A 13 -5.40 8.88 2.38
N CYS A 14 -6.72 8.78 2.54
CA CYS A 14 -7.65 8.39 1.48
C CYS A 14 -8.72 9.46 1.28
N THR A 15 -9.00 9.78 0.03
CA THR A 15 -10.08 10.67 -0.36
C THR A 15 -11.16 9.87 -1.08
N VAL A 16 -12.41 10.00 -0.64
CA VAL A 16 -13.56 9.50 -1.41
C VAL A 16 -13.69 10.32 -2.68
N THR A 17 -13.47 9.68 -3.82
CA THR A 17 -13.52 10.31 -5.15
C THR A 17 -14.87 10.11 -5.84
N ARG A 18 -15.60 9.06 -5.46
CA ARG A 18 -16.94 8.76 -5.96
C ARG A 18 -17.73 7.95 -4.93
N THR A 19 -18.98 8.32 -4.70
CA THR A 19 -19.96 7.47 -4.00
C THR A 19 -20.75 6.66 -5.01
N ASN A 20 -20.95 5.37 -4.76
CA ASN A 20 -21.68 4.45 -5.61
C ASN A 20 -22.90 3.89 -4.84
N PRO A 21 -23.92 3.32 -5.52
CA PRO A 21 -25.03 2.64 -4.86
C PRO A 21 -24.57 1.47 -3.99
N MET A 22 -25.45 1.00 -3.09
CA MET A 22 -25.20 -0.16 -2.21
C MET A 22 -23.99 0.01 -1.29
N ASP A 23 -23.84 1.20 -0.69
CA ASP A 23 -22.77 1.54 0.28
C ASP A 23 -21.35 1.30 -0.26
N ALA A 24 -21.18 1.49 -1.57
CA ALA A 24 -19.89 1.40 -2.24
C ALA A 24 -19.29 2.80 -2.48
N SER A 25 -17.96 2.91 -2.52
CA SER A 25 -17.26 4.17 -2.84
C SER A 25 -15.90 3.91 -3.44
N ASP A 26 -15.42 4.80 -4.30
CA ASP A 26 -14.05 4.77 -4.83
C ASP A 26 -13.16 5.68 -3.97
N LEU A 27 -12.06 5.12 -3.47
CA LEU A 27 -11.05 5.84 -2.70
C LEU A 27 -9.82 6.06 -3.57
N GLN A 28 -9.24 7.27 -3.52
CA GLN A 28 -7.87 7.53 -3.94
C GLN A 28 -7.00 7.64 -2.69
N CYS A 29 -6.01 6.77 -2.56
CA CYS A 29 -5.18 6.68 -1.37
C CYS A 29 -3.70 6.95 -1.68
N GLN A 30 -3.05 7.64 -0.75
CA GLN A 30 -1.60 7.75 -0.66
C GLN A 30 -1.16 7.17 0.68
N ILE A 31 -0.19 6.25 0.62
CA ILE A 31 0.28 5.47 1.76
C ILE A 31 1.79 5.65 1.88
N THR A 32 2.29 5.74 3.11
CA THR A 32 3.71 5.77 3.43
C THR A 32 4.05 4.68 4.45
N LEU A 33 5.00 3.81 4.09
CA LEU A 33 5.66 2.91 5.03
C LEU A 33 6.97 3.54 5.46
N SER A 34 7.13 3.83 6.75
CA SER A 34 8.39 4.30 7.33
C SER A 34 9.10 3.15 8.05
N LEU A 35 10.13 2.60 7.42
CA LEU A 35 10.94 1.49 7.92
C LEU A 35 12.33 1.99 8.37
N SER A 36 13.11 1.15 9.04
CA SER A 36 14.45 1.50 9.52
C SER A 36 15.42 1.93 8.43
N GLU A 37 15.29 1.39 7.21
CA GLU A 37 16.20 1.64 6.09
C GLU A 37 15.70 2.69 5.09
N GLY A 38 14.54 3.31 5.35
CA GLY A 38 13.95 4.32 4.49
C GLY A 38 12.42 4.24 4.41
N GLN A 39 11.86 4.99 3.48
CA GLN A 39 10.42 5.04 3.24
C GLN A 39 10.04 4.36 1.93
N ILE A 40 8.80 3.87 1.86
CA ILE A 40 8.15 3.39 0.64
C ILE A 40 6.84 4.16 0.49
N THR A 41 6.63 4.79 -0.67
CA THR A 41 5.38 5.47 -0.99
C THR A 41 4.56 4.62 -1.95
N VAL A 42 3.27 4.51 -1.68
CA VAL A 42 2.30 3.75 -2.48
C VAL A 42 1.14 4.67 -2.80
N GLN A 43 0.58 4.53 -4.00
CA GLN A 43 -0.60 5.26 -4.40
C GLN A 43 -1.52 4.38 -5.26
N GLY A 44 -2.82 4.55 -5.11
CA GLY A 44 -3.77 4.00 -6.06
C GLY A 44 -5.24 4.23 -5.69
N VAL A 45 -6.10 3.90 -6.67
CA VAL A 45 -7.55 4.01 -6.56
C VAL A 45 -8.15 2.61 -6.44
N PHE A 46 -9.08 2.43 -5.51
CA PHE A 46 -9.82 1.17 -5.35
C PHE A 46 -11.23 1.41 -4.82
N ALA A 47 -12.12 0.46 -5.09
CA ALA A 47 -13.48 0.47 -4.57
C ALA A 47 -13.53 -0.15 -3.17
N ILE A 48 -14.39 0.40 -2.32
CA ILE A 48 -14.78 -0.17 -1.02
C ILE A 48 -16.27 -0.46 -1.02
N THR A 49 -16.67 -1.41 -0.18
CA THR A 49 -18.07 -1.67 0.20
C THR A 49 -18.21 -1.61 1.72
N GLY A 50 -19.41 -1.83 2.26
CA GLY A 50 -19.60 -2.02 3.70
C GLY A 50 -18.76 -3.15 4.33
N ALA A 51 -18.27 -4.11 3.52
CA ALA A 51 -17.34 -5.16 3.95
C ALA A 51 -15.85 -4.74 3.83
N GLY A 52 -15.57 -3.50 3.45
CA GLY A 52 -14.23 -2.99 3.18
C GLY A 52 -13.78 -3.17 1.72
N PRO A 53 -12.47 -2.93 1.43
CA PRO A 53 -11.90 -3.03 0.08
C PRO A 53 -11.69 -4.47 -0.43
N GLY A 54 -11.83 -5.48 0.43
CA GLY A 54 -11.31 -6.81 0.14
C GLY A 54 -9.77 -6.81 0.04
N GLY A 55 -9.21 -7.76 -0.72
CA GLY A 55 -7.78 -7.78 -1.02
C GLY A 55 -7.44 -6.84 -2.18
N ILE A 56 -6.55 -5.88 -1.96
CA ILE A 56 -6.16 -4.88 -2.97
C ILE A 56 -4.67 -4.94 -3.27
N THR A 57 -4.30 -4.58 -4.49
CA THR A 57 -2.91 -4.46 -4.92
C THR A 57 -2.65 -3.05 -5.41
N LEU A 58 -1.67 -2.37 -4.82
CA LEU A 58 -1.34 -0.98 -5.12
C LEU A 58 0.13 -0.84 -5.52
N ALA A 59 0.41 0.02 -6.48
CA ALA A 59 1.75 0.22 -6.98
C ALA A 59 2.62 1.01 -5.98
N ILE A 60 3.87 0.59 -5.83
CA ILE A 60 4.90 1.41 -5.18
C ILE A 60 5.28 2.50 -6.17
N THR A 61 5.12 3.75 -5.75
CA THR A 61 5.37 4.94 -6.58
C THR A 61 6.70 5.62 -6.26
N GLY A 62 7.35 5.24 -5.17
CA GLY A 62 8.63 5.81 -4.77
C GLY A 62 9.16 5.26 -3.45
N GLY A 63 10.31 5.78 -3.05
CA GLY A 63 10.93 5.43 -1.77
C GLY A 63 12.20 6.22 -1.49
N THR A 64 12.78 5.99 -0.32
CA THR A 64 14.05 6.58 0.11
C THR A 64 15.01 5.52 0.66
N GLY A 65 16.27 5.89 0.88
CA GLY A 65 17.28 4.99 1.45
C GLY A 65 17.47 3.71 0.62
N SER A 66 17.28 2.55 1.27
CA SER A 66 17.36 1.23 0.60
C SER A 66 16.24 0.99 -0.41
N TYR A 67 15.15 1.75 -0.35
CA TYR A 67 13.97 1.59 -1.21
C TYR A 67 13.88 2.63 -2.34
N ARG A 68 14.91 3.48 -2.50
CA ARG A 68 14.91 4.65 -3.42
C ARG A 68 14.60 4.36 -4.89
N THR A 69 14.84 3.13 -5.35
CA THR A 69 14.62 2.69 -6.73
C THR A 69 13.91 1.35 -6.77
N ALA A 70 13.04 1.06 -5.81
CA ALA A 70 12.37 -0.22 -5.73
C ALA A 70 11.01 -0.15 -6.45
N PRO A 71 10.93 -0.55 -7.74
CA PRO A 71 9.63 -0.78 -8.36
C PRO A 71 8.95 -1.97 -7.68
N GLY A 72 7.64 -1.99 -7.68
CA GLY A 72 6.90 -3.09 -7.09
C GLY A 72 5.48 -2.73 -6.73
N PHE A 73 4.91 -3.52 -5.86
CA PHE A 73 3.54 -3.33 -5.38
C PHE A 73 3.41 -3.85 -3.95
N ILE A 74 2.37 -3.39 -3.28
CA ILE A 74 1.90 -3.99 -2.04
C ILE A 74 0.63 -4.79 -2.32
N HIS A 75 0.43 -5.87 -1.58
CA HIS A 75 -0.86 -6.51 -1.44
C HIS A 75 -1.37 -6.28 -0.02
N ALA A 76 -2.57 -5.70 0.10
CA ALA A 76 -3.19 -5.36 1.37
C ALA A 76 -4.46 -6.17 1.57
N VAL A 77 -4.61 -6.75 2.76
CA VAL A 77 -5.81 -7.49 3.17
C VAL A 77 -6.20 -7.03 4.57
N ASN A 78 -7.42 -6.54 4.74
CA ASN A 78 -7.95 -6.25 6.07
C ASN A 78 -8.25 -7.58 6.78
N THR A 79 -7.69 -7.74 7.98
CA THR A 79 -7.84 -8.94 8.81
C THR A 79 -8.88 -8.75 9.91
N CYS A 80 -9.17 -7.51 10.28
CA CYS A 80 -10.28 -7.07 11.13
C CYS A 80 -10.51 -5.55 10.93
N ASP A 81 -11.43 -4.95 11.69
CA ASP A 81 -11.81 -3.54 11.56
C ASP A 81 -10.64 -2.56 11.68
N THR A 82 -9.59 -2.91 12.44
CA THR A 82 -8.41 -2.06 12.69
C THR A 82 -7.10 -2.72 12.26
N GLY A 83 -7.16 -3.90 11.66
CA GLY A 83 -6.00 -4.70 11.29
C GLY A 83 -5.89 -4.85 9.79
N THR A 84 -4.72 -4.52 9.24
CA THR A 84 -4.39 -4.75 7.83
C THR A 84 -3.07 -5.50 7.74
N GLN A 85 -3.07 -6.60 6.98
CA GLN A 85 -1.85 -7.30 6.60
C GLN A 85 -1.36 -6.73 5.27
N LEU A 86 -0.13 -6.22 5.28
CA LEU A 86 0.55 -5.70 4.11
C LEU A 86 1.68 -6.65 3.71
N THR A 87 1.66 -7.09 2.46
CA THR A 87 2.77 -7.84 1.85
C THR A 87 3.44 -6.96 0.81
N VAL A 88 4.72 -6.64 1.03
CA VAL A 88 5.50 -5.77 0.13
C VAL A 88 6.28 -6.63 -0.86
N HIS A 89 6.03 -6.43 -2.15
CA HIS A 89 6.74 -7.10 -3.24
C HIS A 89 7.66 -6.11 -3.94
N LEU A 90 8.93 -6.11 -3.55
CA LEU A 90 9.97 -5.32 -4.22
C LEU A 90 10.52 -6.11 -5.41
N LEU A 91 10.44 -5.52 -6.59
CA LEU A 91 11.03 -6.06 -7.80
C LEU A 91 12.46 -5.55 -7.89
N ARG A 92 13.40 -6.43 -8.26
CA ARG A 92 14.74 -5.97 -8.61
C ARG A 92 14.64 -5.09 -9.85
N GLY A 93 15.14 -3.86 -9.76
CA GLY A 93 15.14 -2.95 -10.91
C GLY A 93 15.83 -3.61 -12.10
N ALA A 94 15.10 -3.83 -13.19
CA ALA A 94 15.72 -4.04 -14.49
C ALA A 94 16.53 -2.77 -14.78
N GLY A 95 17.82 -2.92 -15.10
CA GLY A 95 18.67 -1.80 -15.48
C GLY A 95 17.97 -0.95 -16.54
N ALA A 96 18.12 0.37 -16.42
CA ALA A 96 17.51 1.36 -17.30
C ALA A 96 17.65 0.95 -18.78
N GLY A 97 16.60 0.37 -19.34
CA GLY A 97 16.42 0.25 -20.77
C GLY A 97 16.02 1.62 -21.28
N VAL A 98 16.99 2.33 -21.86
CA VAL A 98 16.71 3.52 -22.66
C VAL A 98 15.78 3.10 -23.80
N VAL A 99 14.63 3.76 -23.92
CA VAL A 99 13.81 3.75 -25.13
C VAL A 99 14.14 5.00 -25.93
#